data_AF-A0ABD4KYJ2-F1
#
_entry.id   AF-A0ABD4KYJ2-F1
#
_cell.length_a   1.000
_cell.length_b   1.000
_cell.length_c   1.000
_cell.angle_alpha   90.00
_cell.angle_beta   90.00
_cell.angle_gamma   90.00
#
_symmetry.space_group_name_H-M   'P 1'
#
loop_
_entity.id
_entity.type
_entity.pdbx_description
1 polymer ?
#
loop_
_entity_poly.entity_id
_entity_poly.type
_entity_poly.pdbx_seq_one_letter_code
_entity_poly.pdbx_strand_id
1 'polypeptide(L)' 'MNLLHLKALLLAVETGSISAAARKLGKKQPQVSQWISDLEIDLGVSFFDRTGNKMSL' A
#
# COMPACT_ATOMS: atom_id res chain seq x y z
N MET A 1 -11.25 -0.60 8.99
CA MET A 1 -11.16 -1.13 7.60
C MET A 1 -12.04 -0.38 6.60
N ASN A 2 -11.43 0.34 5.67
CA ASN A 2 -12.09 1.01 4.55
C ASN A 2 -11.74 0.28 3.23
N LEU A 3 -12.72 0.06 2.34
CA LEU A 3 -12.51 -0.56 1.03
C LEU A 3 -11.42 0.12 0.19
N LEU A 4 -11.22 1.42 0.38
CA LEU A 4 -10.15 2.18 -0.28
C LEU A 4 -8.76 1.69 0.10
N HIS A 5 -8.56 1.26 1.35
CA HIS A 5 -7.25 0.77 1.80
C HIS A 5 -6.93 -0.55 1.09
N LEU A 6 -7.92 -1.45 1.00
CA LEU A 6 -7.77 -2.76 0.36
C LEU A 6 -7.51 -2.60 -1.15
N LYS A 7 -8.22 -1.68 -1.79
CA LYS A 7 -7.99 -1.32 -3.20
C LYS A 7 -6.58 -0.75 -3.43
N ALA A 8 -6.08 0.05 -2.48
CA ALA A 8 -4.75 0.61 -2.55
C ALA A 8 -3.66 -0.44 -2.38
N LEU A 9 -3.84 -1.40 -1.48
CA LEU A 9 -2.98 -2.58 -1.34
C LEU A 9 -2.97 -3.40 -2.64
N LEU A 10 -4.13 -3.74 -3.19
CA LEU A 10 -4.23 -4.53 -4.43
C LEU A 10 -3.53 -3.84 -5.61
N LEU A 11 -3.71 -2.53 -5.78
CA LEU A 11 -3.00 -1.76 -6.80
C LEU A 11 -1.50 -1.69 -6.54
N ALA A 12 -1.06 -1.61 -5.29
CA ALA A 12 0.36 -1.61 -4.93
C ALA A 12 1.00 -2.97 -5.25
N VAL A 13 0.27 -4.06 -5.04
CA VAL A 13 0.65 -5.42 -5.44
C VAL A 13 0.75 -5.55 -6.95
N GLU A 14 -0.29 -5.15 -7.68
CA GLU A 14 -0.32 -5.23 -9.15
C GLU A 14 0.76 -4.40 -9.83
N THR A 15 1.09 -3.25 -9.25
CA THR A 15 2.09 -2.33 -9.82
C THR A 15 3.49 -2.56 -9.27
N GLY A 16 3.65 -3.40 -8.24
CA GLY A 16 4.90 -3.58 -7.50
C GLY A 16 5.40 -2.32 -6.80
N SER A 17 4.59 -1.25 -6.70
CA SER A 17 5.00 0.02 -6.10
C SER A 17 3.83 0.81 -5.52
N ILE A 18 3.97 1.21 -4.25
CA ILE A 18 3.06 2.14 -3.56
C ILE A 18 2.94 3.47 -4.34
N SER A 19 4.04 3.94 -4.93
CA SER A 19 4.06 5.18 -5.70
C SER A 19 3.24 5.10 -6.99
N ALA A 20 3.26 3.95 -7.67
CA ALA A 20 2.48 3.72 -8.89
C ALA A 20 0.98 3.52 -8.56
N ALA A 21 0.67 2.82 -7.47
CA ALA A 21 -0.70 2.69 -6.96
C ALA A 21 -1.31 4.05 -6.59
N ALA A 22 -0.55 4.91 -5.90
CA ALA A 22 -1.00 6.25 -5.54
C ALA A 22 -1.33 7.11 -6.77
N ARG A 23 -0.49 7.05 -7.82
CA ARG A 23 -0.76 7.71 -9.10
C ARG A 23 -2.04 7.19 -9.75
N LYS A 24 -2.23 5.87 -9.80
CA LYS A 24 -3.47 5.25 -10.33
C LYS A 24 -4.72 5.62 -9.54
N LEU A 25 -4.60 5.81 -8.23
CA LEU A 25 -5.71 6.22 -7.36
C LEU A 25 -5.96 7.73 -7.34
N GLY A 26 -5.11 8.54 -7.98
CA GLY A 26 -5.17 10.00 -7.87
C GLY A 26 -4.93 10.49 -6.43
N LYS A 27 -4.14 9.75 -5.65
CA LYS A 27 -3.83 10.05 -4.25
C LYS A 27 -2.34 10.35 -4.07
N LYS A 28 -2.00 11.00 -2.97
CA LYS A 28 -0.60 11.23 -2.60
C LYS A 28 -0.01 9.92 -2.08
N GLN A 29 1.24 9.61 -2.45
CA GLN A 29 1.93 8.39 -2.00
C GLN A 29 1.94 8.23 -0.46
N PRO A 30 2.16 9.28 0.36
CA PRO A 30 2.12 9.14 1.82
C PRO A 30 0.75 8.68 2.35
N GLN A 31 -0.33 9.11 1.68
CA GLN A 31 -1.70 8.70 2.06
C GLN A 31 -1.93 7.22 1.78
N VAL A 32 -1.48 6.74 0.62
CA VAL A 32 -1.58 5.31 0.26
C VAL A 32 -0.67 4.45 1.13
N SER A 33 0.53 4.95 1.44
CA SER A 33 1.44 4.29 2.38
C SER A 33 0.80 4.14 3.77
N GLN A 34 0.15 5.20 4.27
CA GLN A 34 -0.55 5.14 5.55
C GLN A 34 -1.68 4.11 5.53
N TRP A 35 -2.51 4.11 4.47
CA TRP A 35 -3.60 3.14 4.33
C TRP A 35 -3.14 1.69 4.32
N ILE A 36 -2.00 1.42 3.68
CA ILE A 36 -1.39 0.10 3.64
C ILE A 36 -0.80 -0.26 5.01
N SER A 37 -0.13 0.67 5.69
CA SER A 37 0.38 0.44 7.04
C SER A 37 -0.72 0.20 8.08
N ASP A 38 -1.84 0.92 7.98
CA ASP A 38 -3.01 0.66 8.84
C ASP A 38 -3.57 -0.74 8.58
N LEU A 39 -3.59 -1.17 7.31
CA LEU A 39 -3.97 -2.52 6.90
C LEU A 39 -3.05 -3.60 7.45
N GLU A 40 -1.73 -3.38 7.37
CA GLU A 40 -0.69 -4.25 7.91
C GLU A 40 -0.86 -4.45 9.42
N ILE A 41 -1.14 -3.36 10.16
CA ILE A 41 -1.39 -3.39 11.60
C ILE A 41 -2.67 -4.16 11.92
N ASP A 42 -3.77 -3.85 11.24
CA ASP A 42 -5.07 -4.50 11.47
C ASP A 42 -5.02 -6.02 11.18
N LEU A 43 -4.20 -6.45 10.20
CA LEU A 43 -4.06 -7.85 9.78
C LEU A 43 -2.90 -8.57 10.49
N GLY A 44 -2.01 -7.85 11.17
CA GLY A 44 -0.82 -8.41 11.81
C GLY A 44 0.23 -8.95 10.83
N VAL A 45 0.33 -8.36 9.63
CA VAL A 45 1.23 -8.79 8.55
C VAL A 45 2.03 -7.60 8.00
N SER A 46 3.17 -7.85 7.38
CA SER A 46 3.97 -6.81 6.71
C SER A 46 4.14 -7.18 5.25
N PHE A 47 3.59 -6.36 4.34
CA PHE A 47 3.66 -6.57 2.89
C PHE A 47 4.79 -5.76 2.23
N PHE A 48 5.20 -4.66 2.85
CA PHE A 48 6.23 -3.78 2.30
C PHE A 48 7.38 -3.56 3.28
N ASP A 49 8.60 -3.67 2.76
CA ASP A 49 9.79 -3.39 3.54
C ASP A 49 10.12 -1.89 3.48
N ARG A 50 10.10 -1.22 4.64
CA ARG A 50 10.24 0.24 4.77
C ARG A 50 11.58 0.77 4.27
N THR A 51 12.56 -0.11 4.08
CA THR A 51 13.94 0.24 3.77
C THR A 51 14.19 0.46 2.27
N GLY A 52 13.25 0.12 1.38
CA GLY A 52 13.55 0.20 -0.07
C GLY A 52 12.39 0.31 -1.04
N ASN A 53 11.14 0.51 -0.60
CA ASN A 53 9.97 0.38 -1.49
C ASN A 53 9.94 -0.98 -2.22
N LYS A 54 10.70 -1.97 -1.74
CA LYS A 54 10.72 -3.31 -2.28
C LYS A 54 9.56 -4.05 -1.64
N MET A 55 8.69 -4.52 -2.51
CA MET A 55 7.61 -5.38 -2.13
C MET A 55 8.18 -6.76 -1.76
N SER A 56 7.83 -7.23 -0.57
CA SER A 56 8.18 -8.56 -0.10
C SER A 56 6.90 -9.39 -0.19
N LEU A 57 6.70 -10.04 -1.35
CA LEU A 57 5.71 -11.11 -1.51
C LEU A 57 6.44 -12.39 -1.89
#